data_AF-A0A918UW91-F1
#
_entry.id   AF-A0A918UW91-F1
#
_cell.length_a   1.000
_cell.length_b   1.000
_cell.length_c   1.000
_cell.angle_alpha   90.00
_cell.angle_beta   90.00
_cell.angle_gamma   90.00
#
_symmetry.space_group_name_H-M   'P 1'
#
loop_
_entity.id
_entity.type
_entity.pdbx_description
1 polymer ?
#
loop_
_entity_poly.entity_id
_entity_poly.type
_entity_poly.pdbx_seq_one_letter_code
_entity_poly.pdbx_strand_id
1 'polypeptide(L)'
;MLKRKFYSIYLNQCTMKYLIKIEINDVEFQIHTEASNEREARENVWEIIRTKTTMKSIETIASPKSEGNSLGKKLAEGIRSALML
;
A
#
# COMPACT_ATOMS: atom_id res chain seq x y z
N MET A 1 5.10 -10.16 58.17
CA MET A 1 5.78 -10.05 56.86
C MET A 1 5.40 -11.25 56.00
N LEU A 2 4.43 -11.13 55.09
CA LEU A 2 4.05 -12.20 54.16
C LEU A 2 4.94 -12.11 52.91
N LYS A 3 5.80 -13.11 52.67
CA LYS A 3 6.56 -13.26 51.43
C LYS A 3 5.61 -13.68 50.31
N ARG A 4 5.19 -12.74 49.46
CA ARG A 4 4.50 -13.04 48.20
C ARG A 4 5.50 -13.66 47.23
N LYS A 5 5.37 -14.96 46.96
CA LYS A 5 6.06 -15.63 45.85
C LYS A 5 5.39 -15.19 44.55
N PHE A 6 6.07 -14.34 43.79
CA PHE A 6 5.71 -14.06 42.40
C PHE A 6 6.11 -15.28 41.56
N TYR A 7 5.13 -16.07 41.13
CA TYR A 7 5.35 -17.07 40.08
C TYR A 7 5.38 -16.33 38.75
N SER A 8 6.56 -16.18 38.18
CA SER A 8 6.73 -15.73 36.80
C SER A 8 6.32 -16.87 35.88
N ILE A 9 5.11 -16.79 35.31
CA ILE A 9 4.63 -17.74 34.31
C ILE A 9 5.30 -17.36 32.99
N TYR A 10 6.49 -17.89 32.73
CA TYR A 10 7.06 -17.88 31.39
C TYR A 10 6.27 -18.89 30.56
N LEU A 11 5.18 -18.43 29.96
CA LEU A 11 4.52 -19.16 28.87
C LEU A 11 5.52 -19.24 27.73
N ASN A 12 6.14 -20.42 27.56
CA ASN A 12 6.76 -20.81 26.30
C ASN A 12 5.65 -20.83 25.25
N GLN A 13 5.42 -19.69 24.59
CA GLN A 13 4.52 -19.64 23.45
C GLN A 13 5.15 -20.46 22.33
N CYS A 14 4.60 -21.65 22.07
CA CYS A 14 4.92 -22.41 20.88
C CYS A 14 4.38 -21.63 19.68
N THR A 15 5.27 -20.95 18.95
CA THR A 15 4.93 -20.29 17.70
C THR A 15 4.98 -21.29 16.56
N MET A 16 3.97 -21.26 15.70
CA MET A 16 3.89 -22.01 14.45
C MET A 16 4.07 -21.06 13.27
N LYS A 17 4.62 -21.57 12.17
CA LYS A 17 4.80 -20.83 10.92
C LYS A 17 3.58 -21.00 10.04
N TYR A 18 3.00 -19.90 9.57
CA TYR A 18 1.86 -19.87 8.67
C TYR A 18 2.25 -19.21 7.35
N LEU A 19 1.77 -19.80 6.25
CA LEU A 19 1.75 -19.19 4.93
C LEU A 19 0.29 -18.83 4.62
N ILE A 20 -0.01 -17.53 4.57
CA ILE A 20 -1.35 -17.03 4.29
C ILE A 20 -1.37 -16.43 2.89
N LYS A 21 -2.32 -16.89 2.08
CA LYS A 21 -2.55 -16.40 0.71
C LYS A 21 -3.75 -15.46 0.69
N ILE A 22 -3.60 -14.31 0.06
CA ILE A 22 -4.64 -13.27 -0.03
C ILE A 22 -4.68 -12.81 -1.47
N GLU A 23 -5.88 -12.64 -2.01
CA GLU A 23 -6.10 -12.14 -3.35
C GLU A 23 -6.65 -10.70 -3.29
N ILE A 24 -6.00 -9.78 -4.00
CA ILE A 24 -6.44 -8.39 -4.13
C ILE A 24 -6.34 -8.01 -5.60
N ASN A 25 -7.47 -7.64 -6.22
CA ASN A 25 -7.55 -7.28 -7.64
C ASN A 25 -6.93 -8.36 -8.56
N ASP A 26 -7.29 -9.62 -8.37
CA ASP A 26 -6.80 -10.78 -9.13
C ASP A 26 -5.28 -11.04 -9.01
N VAL A 27 -4.62 -10.41 -8.04
CA VAL A 27 -3.21 -10.65 -7.72
C VAL A 27 -3.11 -11.41 -6.39
N GLU A 28 -2.46 -12.58 -6.41
CA GLU A 28 -2.19 -13.38 -5.21
C GLU A 28 -0.95 -12.85 -4.47
N PHE A 29 -1.12 -12.54 -3.19
CA PHE A 29 -0.07 -12.19 -2.25
C PHE A 29 0.14 -13.31 -1.24
N GLN A 30 1.40 -13.58 -0.92
CA GLN A 30 1.77 -14.57 0.07
C GLN A 30 2.45 -13.90 1.27
N ILE A 31 1.88 -14.09 2.45
CA ILE A 31 2.39 -13.52 3.70
C ILE A 31 2.82 -14.66 4.61
N HIS A 32 4.08 -14.62 5.02
CA HIS A 32 4.63 -15.52 6.01
C HIS A 32 4.53 -14.85 7.39
N THR A 33 3.91 -15.54 8.35
CA THR A 33 3.81 -15.05 9.73
C THR A 33 4.04 -16.19 10.71
N GLU A 34 4.56 -15.84 11.88
CA GLU A 34 4.60 -16.73 13.04
C GLU A 34 3.49 -16.35 14.00
N ALA A 35 2.78 -17.33 14.55
CA ALA A 35 1.69 -17.13 15.49
C ALA A 35 1.46 -18.38 16.34
N SER A 36 0.82 -18.24 17.50
CA SER A 36 0.52 -19.38 18.37
C SER A 36 -0.65 -20.21 17.85
N ASN A 37 -1.56 -19.61 17.06
CA ASN A 37 -2.72 -20.26 16.47
C ASN A 37 -3.18 -19.52 15.18
N GLU A 38 -4.11 -20.13 14.45
CA GLU A 38 -4.62 -19.58 13.18
C GLU A 38 -5.32 -18.23 13.35
N ARG A 39 -6.05 -18.02 14.46
CA ARG A 39 -6.73 -16.75 14.72
C ARG A 39 -5.73 -15.61 14.86
N GLU A 40 -4.70 -15.81 15.66
CA GLU A 40 -3.60 -14.86 15.83
C GLU A 40 -2.86 -14.62 14.51
N ALA A 41 -2.62 -15.66 13.71
CA ALA A 41 -2.01 -15.52 12.39
C ALA A 41 -2.83 -14.60 11.46
N ARG A 42 -4.17 -14.70 11.53
CA ARG A 42 -5.09 -13.83 10.77
C ARG A 42 -5.06 -12.39 11.26
N GLU A 43 -4.99 -12.18 12.57
CA GLU A 43 -4.87 -10.83 13.17
C GLU A 43 -3.53 -10.17 12.77
N ASN A 44 -2.42 -10.94 12.81
CA ASN A 44 -1.09 -10.47 12.38
C ASN A 44 -1.06 -10.04 10.92
N VAL A 45 -1.74 -10.78 10.02
CA VAL A 45 -1.87 -10.40 8.62
C VAL A 45 -2.55 -9.05 8.45
N TRP A 46 -3.65 -8.81 9.16
CA TRP A 46 -4.34 -7.51 9.12
C TRP A 46 -3.47 -6.37 9.66
N GLU A 47 -2.64 -6.63 10.65
CA GLU A 47 -1.66 -5.68 11.13
C GLU A 47 -0.56 -5.40 10.09
N ILE A 48 -0.02 -6.44 9.44
CA ILE A 48 0.99 -6.31 8.38
C ILE A 48 0.44 -5.47 7.22
N ILE A 49 -0.78 -5.75 6.75
CA ILE A 49 -1.38 -4.97 5.67
C ILE A 49 -1.54 -3.50 6.09
N ARG A 50 -2.01 -3.22 7.31
CA ARG A 50 -2.20 -1.84 7.78
C ARG A 50 -0.89 -1.09 7.98
N THR A 51 0.16 -1.75 8.47
CA THR A 51 1.41 -1.11 8.87
C THR A 51 2.44 -1.05 7.76
N LYS A 52 2.48 -2.06 6.87
CA LYS A 52 3.50 -2.18 5.81
C LYS A 52 3.00 -1.79 4.42
N THR A 53 1.71 -1.53 4.24
CA THR A 53 1.20 -1.02 2.96
C THR A 53 1.36 0.49 2.92
N THR A 54 2.08 0.99 1.90
CA THR A 54 2.25 2.43 1.66
C THR A 54 1.63 2.81 0.33
N MET A 55 0.80 3.85 0.34
CA MET A 55 0.24 4.44 -0.87
C MET A 55 1.34 5.21 -1.62
N LYS A 56 1.68 4.78 -2.84
CA LYS A 56 2.74 5.39 -3.64
C LYS A 56 2.26 6.56 -4.51
N SER A 57 1.14 6.40 -5.19
CA SER A 57 0.52 7.44 -6.01
C SER A 57 -0.99 7.19 -6.11
N ILE A 58 -1.75 8.26 -6.30
CA ILE A 58 -3.16 8.20 -6.68
C ILE A 58 -3.26 8.96 -8.00
N GLU A 59 -3.77 8.29 -9.04
CA GLU A 59 -4.04 8.90 -10.33
C GLU A 59 -5.53 8.83 -10.62
N THR A 60 -6.11 9.96 -11.01
CA THR A 60 -7.50 10.01 -11.46
C THR A 60 -7.56 9.57 -12.92
N ILE A 61 -8.36 8.53 -13.19
CA ILE A 61 -8.66 8.11 -14.56
C ILE A 61 -9.67 9.10 -15.13
N ALA A 62 -9.13 10.18 -15.72
CA ALA A 62 -9.79 11.27 -16.46
C ALA A 62 -10.30 12.50 -15.69
N SER A 63 -9.70 13.65 -16.02
CA SER A 63 -10.41 14.68 -16.79
C SER A 63 -9.57 14.96 -18.06
N PRO A 64 -10.19 15.22 -19.23
CA PRO A 64 -9.44 15.47 -20.45
C PRO A 64 -8.54 16.69 -20.25
N LYS A 65 -7.23 16.47 -20.36
CA LYS A 65 -6.24 17.54 -20.41
C LYS A 65 -6.59 18.47 -21.57
N SER A 66 -6.99 19.71 -21.26
CA SER A 66 -6.83 20.83 -22.19
C SER A 66 -5.33 21.16 -22.31
N GLU A 67 -4.54 20.23 -22.85
CA GLU A 67 -3.16 20.48 -23.26
C GLU A 67 -3.15 20.88 -24.74
N GLY A 68 -3.48 22.15 -24.98
CA GLY A 68 -3.14 22.84 -26.21
C GLY A 68 -2.09 23.90 -25.89
N ASN A 69 -0.84 23.48 -25.67
CA ASN A 69 0.31 24.34 -25.39
C ASN A 69 0.28 25.64 -26.22
N SER A 70 0.08 26.75 -25.52
CA SER A 70 -0.11 28.10 -26.07
C SER A 70 1.08 28.61 -26.88
N LEU A 71 2.25 27.99 -26.76
CA LEU A 71 3.47 28.37 -27.50
C LEU A 71 3.40 27.99 -28.98
N GLY A 72 2.88 26.79 -29.31
CA GLY A 72 2.76 26.35 -30.70
C GLY A 72 1.70 27.15 -31.47
N LYS A 73 0.59 27.49 -30.80
CA LYS A 73 -0.46 28.36 -31.37
C LYS A 73 0.07 29.78 -31.62
N LYS A 74 0.78 30.38 -30.66
CA LYS A 74 1.37 31.72 -30.83
C LYS A 74 2.43 31.77 -31.94
N LEU A 75 3.23 30.72 -32.10
CA LEU A 75 4.21 30.63 -33.19
C LEU A 75 3.52 30.48 -34.55
N ALA A 76 2.50 29.63 -34.65
CA ALA A 76 1.73 29.46 -35.88
C ALA A 76 0.96 30.72 -36.28
N GLU A 77 0.43 31.46 -35.31
CA GLU A 77 -0.21 32.77 -35.53
C GLU A 77 0.80 33.82 -36.00
N GLY A 78 2.01 33.86 -35.41
CA GLY A 78 3.08 34.76 -35.85
C GLY A 78 3.54 34.52 -37.29
N ILE A 79 3.69 33.25 -37.69
CA ILE A 79 4.08 32.89 -39.06
C ILE A 79 2.96 33.19 -40.06
N ARG A 80 1.69 32.90 -39.71
CA ARG A 80 0.54 33.25 -40.58
C ARG A 80 0.40 34.76 -40.77
N SER A 81 0.62 35.54 -39.72
CA SER A 81 0.56 37.01 -39.80
C SER A 81 1.61 37.59 -40.75
N ALA A 82 2.82 37.02 -40.76
CA ALA A 82 3.90 37.47 -41.65
C ALA A 82 3.72 37.05 -43.12
N LEU A 83 2.92 36.01 -43.41
CA LEU A 83 2.66 35.51 -44.76
C LEU A 83 1.43 36.11 -45.43
N MET A 84 0.59 36.86 -44.70
CA MET A 84 -0.57 37.58 -45.23
C MET A 84 -0.32 39.08 -45.45
N LEU A 85 0.94 39.51 -45.37
CA LEU A 85 1.45 40.81 -45.85
C LEU A 85 2.22 40.58 -47.16
#